data_AF-O49050-F1
#
_entry.id   AF-O49050-F1
#
_cell.length_a   1.000
_cell.length_b   1.000
_cell.length_c   1.000
_cell.angle_alpha   90.00
_cell.angle_beta   90.00
_cell.angle_gamma   90.00
#
_symmetry.space_group_name_H-M   'P 1'
#
loop_
_entity.id
_entity.type
_entity.pdbx_description
1 polymer ?
#
loop_
_entity_poly.entity_id
_entity_poly.type
_entity_poly.pdbx_seq_one_letter_code
_entity_poly.pdbx_strand_id
1 'polypeptide(L)' 'MRGILADWLIEVHHKFKLHIETLYGSVDLIDRYLSKCAPITRSKLQLVGVAAMFIASKYEEIYP' A
#
# COMPACT_ATOMS: atom_id res chain seq x y z
N MET A 1 7.07 7.82 -10.40
CA MET A 1 6.46 8.07 -9.07
C MET A 1 5.93 6.80 -8.42
N ARG A 2 5.20 5.94 -9.15
CA ARG A 2 4.78 4.60 -8.66
C ARG A 2 5.94 3.77 -8.11
N GLY A 3 7.08 3.73 -8.80
CA GLY A 3 8.27 2.98 -8.35
C GLY A 3 8.80 3.43 -6.97
N ILE A 4 8.85 4.73 -6.71
CA ILE A 4 9.31 5.27 -5.41
C ILE A 4 8.35 4.89 -4.28
N LEU A 5 7.03 4.91 -4.55
CA LEU A 5 6.04 4.46 -3.56
C LEU A 5 6.14 2.96 -3.31
N ALA A 6 6.30 2.16 -4.37
CA ALA A 6 6.41 0.71 -4.27
C ALA A 6 7.65 0.28 -3.49
N ASP A 7 8.80 0.90 -3.79
CA ASP A 7 10.06 0.68 -3.07
C ASP A 7 9.90 0.99 -1.57
N TRP A 8 9.29 2.12 -1.25
CA TRP A 8 8.98 2.50 0.13
C TRP A 8 8.01 1.51 0.82
N LEU A 9 6.98 1.01 0.12
CA LEU A 9 6.06 0.02 0.68
C LEU A 9 6.74 -1.32 0.93
N ILE A 10 7.72 -1.72 0.11
CA ILE A 10 8.53 -2.92 0.33
C ILE A 10 9.34 -2.79 1.64
N GLU A 11 9.94 -1.62 1.89
CA GLU A 11 10.64 -1.36 3.16
C GLU A 11 9.70 -1.47 4.37
N VAL A 12 8.50 -0.87 4.28
CA VAL A 12 7.49 -0.93 5.35
C VAL A 12 7.05 -2.38 5.59
N HIS A 13 6.69 -3.11 4.54
CA HIS A 13 6.33 -4.52 4.60
C HIS A 13 7.41 -5.36 5.31
N HIS A 14 8.68 -5.18 4.94
CA HIS A 14 9.79 -5.90 5.59
C HIS A 14 9.97 -5.52 7.06
N LYS A 15 9.82 -4.23 7.39
CA LYS A 15 9.95 -3.74 8.77
C LYS A 15 8.92 -4.35 9.71
N PHE A 16 7.69 -4.52 9.23
CA PHE A 16 6.58 -5.12 10.00
C PHE A 16 6.51 -6.64 9.86
N LYS A 17 7.34 -7.26 9.02
CA LYS A 17 7.35 -8.70 8.74
C LYS A 17 5.97 -9.23 8.31
N LEU A 18 5.28 -8.44 7.50
CA LEU A 18 3.98 -8.80 6.96
C LEU A 18 4.12 -9.95 5.96
N HIS A 19 3.03 -10.66 5.72
CA HIS A 19 2.89 -11.63 4.66
C HIS A 19 2.98 -10.95 3.28
N ILE A 20 3.49 -11.68 2.28
CA ILE A 20 3.70 -11.13 0.94
C ILE A 20 2.36 -10.81 0.26
N GLU A 21 1.31 -11.55 0.63
CA GLU A 21 -0.08 -11.33 0.26
C GLU A 21 -0.56 -9.93 0.69
N THR A 22 -0.17 -9.46 1.88
CA THR A 22 -0.46 -8.11 2.37
C THR A 22 0.15 -7.06 1.45
N LEU A 23 1.39 -7.24 0.99
CA LEU A 23 2.03 -6.32 0.05
C LEU A 23 1.33 -6.31 -1.30
N TYR A 24 1.02 -7.48 -1.86
CA TYR A 24 0.32 -7.57 -3.15
C TYR A 24 -1.09 -6.97 -3.09
N GLY A 25 -1.83 -7.26 -2.02
CA GLY A 25 -3.14 -6.66 -1.76
C GLY A 25 -3.07 -5.13 -1.61
N SER A 26 -2.03 -4.62 -0.94
CA SER A 26 -1.77 -3.18 -0.83
C SER A 26 -1.60 -2.55 -2.21
N VAL A 27 -0.79 -3.16 -3.08
CA VAL A 27 -0.52 -2.65 -4.43
C VAL A 27 -1.78 -2.71 -5.30
N ASP A 28 -2.57 -3.79 -5.24
CA ASP A 28 -3.85 -3.87 -5.96
C ASP A 28 -4.81 -2.75 -5.53
N LEU A 29 -4.96 -2.53 -4.21
CA LEU A 29 -5.80 -1.46 -3.68
C LEU A 29 -5.35 -0.07 -4.14
N ILE A 30 -4.04 0.19 -4.16
CA ILE A 30 -3.48 1.47 -4.63
C ILE A 30 -3.77 1.66 -6.11
N ASP A 31 -3.44 0.68 -6.96
CA ASP A 31 -3.62 0.80 -8.40
C ASP A 31 -5.10 0.97 -8.77
N ARG A 32 -6.01 0.23 -8.10
CA ARG A 32 -7.47 0.39 -8.27
C ARG A 32 -7.97 1.75 -7.82
N TYR A 33 -7.51 2.25 -6.67
CA TYR A 33 -7.89 3.58 -6.19
C TYR A 33 -7.42 4.69 -7.13
N LEU A 34 -6.16 4.62 -7.59
CA LEU A 34 -5.60 5.59 -8.52
C LEU A 34 -6.25 5.55 -9.91
N SER A 35 -6.77 4.40 -10.34
CA SER A 35 -7.51 4.30 -11.60
C SER A 35 -8.89 4.98 -11.59
N LYS A 36 -9.49 5.16 -10.40
CA LYS A 36 -10.85 5.70 -10.25
C LYS A 36 -10.88 7.13 -9.73
N CYS A 37 -9.84 7.57 -9.01
CA CYS A 37 -9.81 8.89 -8.39
C CYS A 37 -9.20 9.95 -9.31
N ALA A 38 -9.60 11.20 -9.07
CA ALA A 38 -8.97 12.38 -9.68
C ALA A 38 -7.47 12.45 -9.34
N PRO A 39 -6.65 13.16 -10.14
CA PRO A 39 -5.20 13.24 -9.95
C PRO A 39 -4.85 13.65 -8.52
N ILE A 40 -4.03 12.83 -7.87
CA ILE A 40 -3.66 13.02 -6.47
C ILE A 40 -2.32 13.75 -6.39
N THR A 41 -2.22 14.71 -5.48
CA THR A 41 -0.94 15.38 -5.21
C THR A 41 0.08 14.40 -4.64
N ARG A 42 1.36 14.58 -5.00
CA ARG A 42 2.46 13.75 -4.50
C ARG A 42 2.47 13.57 -2.98
N SER A 43 2.12 14.63 -2.24
CA SER A 43 2.06 14.64 -0.78
C SER A 43 1.04 13.64 -0.19
N LYS A 44 -0.02 13.30 -0.93
CA LYS A 44 -1.06 12.37 -0.48
C LYS A 44 -0.79 10.93 -0.91
N LEU A 45 0.23 10.69 -1.75
CA LEU A 45 0.50 9.36 -2.30
C LEU A 45 0.96 8.37 -1.21
N GLN A 46 1.78 8.82 -0.26
CA GLN A 46 2.18 8.00 0.90
C GLN A 46 1.00 7.69 1.83
N LEU A 47 0.09 8.65 2.03
CA LEU A 47 -1.13 8.43 2.80
C LEU A 47 -1.99 7.32 2.17
N VAL A 48 -2.16 7.36 0.85
CA VAL A 48 -2.87 6.31 0.10
C VAL A 48 -2.16 4.96 0.26
N GLY A 49 -0.82 4.94 0.16
CA GLY A 49 -0.03 3.72 0.32
C GLY A 49 -0.20 3.07 1.70
N VAL A 50 -0.08 3.87 2.77
CA VAL A 50 -0.26 3.38 4.16
C VAL A 50 -1.69 2.94 4.41
N ALA A 51 -2.68 3.71 3.94
CA ALA A 51 -4.08 3.34 4.09
C ALA A 51 -4.38 2.01 3.39
N ALA A 52 -3.87 1.81 2.18
CA ALA A 52 -4.01 0.55 1.45
C ALA A 52 -3.35 -0.61 2.17
N MET A 53 -2.14 -0.42 2.71
CA MET A 53 -1.43 -1.46 3.47
C MET A 53 -2.10 -1.80 4.79
N PHE A 54 -2.63 -0.81 5.50
CA PHE A 54 -3.41 -1.02 6.69
C PHE A 54 -4.75 -1.72 6.41
N ILE A 55 -5.35 -1.48 5.23
CA ILE A 55 -6.53 -2.23 4.80
C ILE A 55 -6.14 -3.67 4.50
N ALA A 56 -5.10 -3.90 3.70
CA ALA A 56 -4.63 -5.23 3.32
C ALA A 56 -4.20 -6.07 4.54
N SER A 57 -3.51 -5.48 5.52
CA SER A 57 -3.07 -6.20 6.71
C SER A 57 -4.25 -6.74 7.52
N LYS A 58 -5.36 -5.99 7.62
CA LYS A 58 -6.57 -6.47 8.30
C LYS A 58 -7.26 -7.65 7.61
N TYR A 59 -6.97 -7.91 6.33
CA TYR A 59 -7.52 -9.06 5.60
C TYR A 59 -6.60 -10.28 5.70
N GLU A 60 -5.28 -10.08 5.60
CA GLU A 60 -4.31 -11.17 5.46
C GLU A 60 -3.63 -11.54 6.79
N GLU A 61 -3.42 -10.58 7.70
CA GLU A 61 -2.71 -10.81 8.96
C GLU A 61 -3.68 -11.22 10.09
N ILE A 62 -3.23 -12.14 10.94
CA ILE A 62 -3.96 -12.48 12.19
C ILE A 62 -3.89 -11.30 13.18
N TYR A 63 -2.75 -10.62 13.23
CA TYR A 63 -2.47 -9.48 14.10
C TYR A 63 -1.93 -8.29 13.28
N PRO A 64 -2.83 -7.44 12.74
CA PRO A 64 -2.49 -6.38 11.79
C PRO A 64 -1.86 -5.13 12.41
#